data_AF-A0AAE5ABV4-F1
#
_entry.id   AF-A0AAE5ABV4-F1
#
_cell.length_a   1.000
_cell.length_b   1.000
_cell.length_c   1.000
_cell.angle_alpha   90.00
_cell.angle_beta   90.00
_cell.angle_gamma   90.00
#
_symmetry.space_group_name_H-M   'P 1'
#
loop_
_entity.id
_entity.type
_entity.pdbx_description
1 polymer ?
#
loop_
_entity_poly.entity_id
_entity_poly.type
_entity_poly.pdbx_seq_one_letter_code
_entity_poly.pdbx_strand_id
1 'polypeptide(L)'
;MPRTDENGRQLKALLDYLLDGEVDAKAVYSALGVSSSTYYRRVKEADYPNAEELRQVADRFHLSYPDLQIRFGLMSRQEVWHYMESSPVTVAPVDTTTRVRPSVHRPKRLSELSPRPDAPPL
;
A
#
# COMPACT_ATOMS: atom_id res chain seq x y z
N MET A 1 -17.88 -7.97 18.52
CA MET A 1 -16.92 -7.46 19.53
C MET A 1 -15.71 -6.93 18.79
N PRO A 2 -15.09 -5.82 19.24
CA PRO A 2 -13.83 -5.33 18.68
C PRO A 2 -12.73 -6.39 18.81
N ARG A 3 -11.69 -6.31 17.98
CA ARG A 3 -10.51 -7.17 18.09
C ARG A 3 -9.76 -6.86 19.38
N THR A 4 -9.29 -7.93 20.01
CA THR A 4 -8.47 -7.87 21.21
C THR A 4 -7.13 -8.53 20.95
N ASP A 5 -6.14 -8.23 21.79
CA ASP A 5 -4.89 -8.96 21.78
C ASP A 5 -5.04 -10.41 22.26
N GLU A 6 -3.93 -11.15 22.26
CA GLU A 6 -3.81 -12.52 22.80
C GLU A 6 -4.29 -12.69 24.24
N ASN A 7 -4.34 -11.60 25.03
CA ASN A 7 -4.76 -11.58 26.43
C ASN A 7 -6.17 -10.99 26.62
N GLY A 8 -6.91 -10.72 25.54
CA GLY A 8 -8.24 -10.12 25.60
C GLY A 8 -8.25 -8.61 25.83
N ARG A 9 -7.12 -7.92 25.70
CA ARG A 9 -6.99 -6.47 25.88
C ARG A 9 -7.34 -5.73 24.60
N GLN A 10 -8.05 -4.61 24.76
CA GLN A 10 -8.26 -3.66 23.67
C GLN A 10 -6.99 -2.82 23.44
N LEU A 11 -6.89 -2.16 22.27
CA LEU A 11 -5.72 -1.37 21.88
C LEU A 11 -5.21 -0.41 22.96
N LYS A 12 -6.09 0.39 23.59
CA LYS A 12 -5.65 1.30 24.65
C LYS A 12 -4.99 0.57 25.82
N ALA A 13 -5.62 -0.51 26.30
CA ALA A 13 -5.08 -1.28 27.43
C ALA A 13 -3.77 -1.99 27.07
N LEU A 14 -3.58 -2.40 25.82
CA LEU A 14 -2.30 -2.90 25.33
C LEU A 14 -1.24 -1.77 25.33
N LEU A 15 -1.59 -0.57 24.85
CA LEU A 15 -0.67 0.57 24.85
C LEU A 15 -0.29 0.99 26.28
N ASP A 16 -1.26 1.01 27.20
CA ASP A 16 -1.01 1.29 28.62
C ASP A 16 0.02 0.30 29.21
N TYR A 17 -0.07 -0.96 28.80
CA TYR A 17 0.88 -2.00 29.22
C TYR A 17 2.25 -1.89 28.55
N LEU A 18 2.31 -1.66 27.23
CA LEU A 18 3.57 -1.61 26.49
C LEU A 18 4.39 -0.36 26.81
N LEU A 19 3.75 0.72 27.24
CA LEU A 19 4.39 2.01 27.52
C LEU A 19 4.60 2.27 29.01
N ASP A 20 4.46 1.25 29.85
CA ASP A 20 4.65 1.31 31.31
C ASP A 20 3.93 2.49 31.98
N GLY A 21 2.70 2.83 31.54
CA GLY A 21 2.00 4.02 32.03
C GLY A 21 0.60 4.21 31.46
N GLU A 22 -0.12 5.19 32.01
CA GLU A 22 -1.46 5.53 31.54
C GLU A 22 -1.39 6.38 30.25
N VAL A 23 -1.66 5.75 29.11
CA VAL A 23 -1.78 6.43 27.83
C VAL A 23 -3.12 7.15 27.80
N ASP A 24 -3.08 8.47 27.70
CA ASP A 24 -4.30 9.27 27.52
C ASP A 24 -5.02 8.82 26.24
N ALA A 25 -6.34 8.63 26.33
CA ALA A 25 -7.18 8.40 25.15
C ALA A 25 -6.96 9.47 24.08
N LYS A 26 -6.63 10.71 24.49
CA LYS A 26 -6.21 11.78 23.59
C LYS A 26 -4.98 11.46 22.76
N ALA A 27 -3.97 10.84 23.35
CA ALA A 27 -2.80 10.42 22.60
C ALA A 27 -3.18 9.40 21.52
N VAL A 28 -4.11 8.48 21.82
CA VAL A 28 -4.59 7.46 20.88
C VAL A 28 -5.39 8.08 19.73
N TYR A 29 -6.45 8.86 20.00
CA TYR A 29 -7.24 9.43 18.89
C TYR A 29 -6.48 10.49 18.10
N SER A 30 -5.48 11.16 18.71
CA SER A 30 -4.56 12.04 17.98
C SER A 30 -3.60 11.24 17.10
N ALA A 31 -3.13 10.06 17.53
CA ALA A 31 -2.35 9.15 16.69
C ALA A 31 -3.13 8.72 15.45
N LEU A 32 -4.41 8.40 15.65
CA LEU A 32 -5.33 7.97 14.59
C LEU A 32 -5.78 9.10 13.65
N GLY A 33 -5.46 10.36 13.98
CA GLY A 33 -5.91 11.52 13.19
C GLY A 33 -7.43 11.71 13.17
N VAL A 34 -8.15 11.22 14.18
CA VAL A 34 -9.62 11.30 14.26
C VAL A 34 -10.08 12.14 15.46
N SER A 35 -11.31 12.64 15.39
CA SER A 35 -11.95 13.29 16.54
C SER A 35 -12.21 12.30 17.68
N SER A 36 -12.33 12.83 18.90
CA SER A 36 -12.72 12.03 20.07
C SER A 36 -14.07 11.31 19.87
N SER A 37 -15.05 11.96 19.23
CA SER A 37 -16.35 11.34 18.94
C SER A 37 -16.23 10.15 17.99
N THR A 38 -15.43 10.28 16.93
CA THR A 38 -15.16 9.18 15.98
C THR A 38 -14.43 8.04 16.65
N TYR A 39 -13.44 8.34 17.50
CA TYR A 39 -12.69 7.33 18.26
C TYR A 39 -13.61 6.48 19.15
N TYR A 40 -14.42 7.09 20.01
CA TYR A 40 -15.29 6.34 20.91
C TYR A 40 -16.41 5.55 20.20
N ARG A 41 -16.76 5.95 18.97
CA ARG A 41 -17.61 5.14 18.09
C ARG A 41 -16.84 3.93 17.54
N ARG A 42 -15.65 4.17 16.95
CA ARG A 42 -14.79 3.13 16.32
C ARG A 42 -14.37 2.05 17.29
N VAL A 43 -14.02 2.38 18.53
CA VAL A 43 -13.59 1.39 19.55
C VAL A 43 -14.64 0.30 19.82
N LYS A 44 -15.92 0.55 19.50
CA LYS A 44 -17.01 -0.41 19.67
C LYS A 44 -17.25 -1.29 18.44
N GLU A 45 -16.63 -0.96 17.30
CA GLU A 45 -16.83 -1.64 16.03
C GLU A 45 -16.00 -2.93 15.98
N ALA A 46 -16.53 -3.94 15.29
CA ALA A 46 -15.94 -5.28 15.30
C ALA A 46 -14.59 -5.36 14.55
N ASP A 47 -14.36 -4.45 13.61
CA ASP A 47 -13.14 -4.37 12.80
C ASP A 47 -12.05 -3.51 13.44
N TYR A 48 -12.30 -2.91 14.61
CA TYR A 48 -11.32 -2.11 15.34
C TYR A 48 -10.45 -2.98 16.26
N PRO A 49 -9.12 -2.75 16.33
CA PRO A 49 -8.34 -1.95 15.40
C PRO A 49 -8.07 -2.69 14.07
N ASN A 50 -8.02 -1.95 12.97
CA ASN A 50 -7.61 -2.45 11.66
C ASN A 50 -6.12 -2.18 11.39
N ALA A 51 -5.60 -2.71 10.28
CA ALA A 51 -4.18 -2.63 9.93
C ALA A 51 -3.65 -1.19 9.79
N GLU A 52 -4.47 -0.26 9.28
CA GLU A 52 -4.07 1.14 9.11
C GLU A 52 -4.07 1.89 10.45
N GLU A 53 -5.08 1.64 11.30
CA GLU A 53 -5.13 2.19 12.66
C GLU A 53 -3.93 1.71 13.49
N LEU A 54 -3.55 0.43 13.36
CA LEU A 54 -2.34 -0.09 14.00
C LEU A 54 -1.06 0.53 13.45
N ARG A 55 -0.99 0.81 12.14
CA ARG A 55 0.18 1.48 11.53
C ARG A 55 0.36 2.88 12.09
N GLN A 56 -0.72 3.66 12.14
CA GLN A 56 -0.70 5.02 12.68
C GLN A 56 -0.28 5.07 14.16
N VAL A 57 -0.78 4.13 14.95
CA VAL A 57 -0.40 3.98 16.36
C VAL A 57 1.06 3.52 16.48
N ALA A 58 1.50 2.56 15.68
CA ALA A 58 2.89 2.12 15.66
C ALA A 58 3.84 3.28 15.37
N ASP A 59 3.55 4.07 14.33
CA ASP A 59 4.34 5.23 13.93
C ASP A 59 4.39 6.29 15.05
N ARG A 60 3.25 6.56 15.69
CA ARG A 60 3.13 7.60 16.73
C ARG A 60 3.82 7.26 18.05
N PHE A 61 3.82 5.99 18.42
CA PHE A 61 4.37 5.50 19.70
C PHE A 61 5.71 4.77 19.52
N HIS A 62 6.26 4.75 18.30
CA HIS A 62 7.51 4.07 17.96
C HIS A 62 7.50 2.57 18.31
N LEU A 63 6.37 1.91 18.07
CA LEU A 63 6.18 0.48 18.30
C LEU A 63 6.41 -0.32 17.01
N SER A 64 6.69 -1.61 17.15
CA SER A 64 6.79 -2.50 16.00
C SER A 64 5.41 -2.74 15.38
N TYR A 65 5.20 -2.24 14.17
CA TYR A 65 3.97 -2.47 13.42
C TYR A 65 3.68 -3.97 13.19
N PRO A 66 4.65 -4.81 12.76
CA PRO A 66 4.44 -6.25 12.67
C PRO A 66 4.05 -6.90 14.00
N ASP A 67 4.62 -6.45 15.13
CA ASP A 67 4.27 -7.01 16.45
C ASP A 67 2.82 -6.70 16.83
N LEU A 68 2.35 -5.47 16.58
CA LEU A 68 0.95 -5.11 16.80
C LEU A 68 0.00 -5.92 15.92
N GLN A 69 0.34 -6.12 14.63
CA GLN A 69 -0.47 -6.96 13.75
C GLN A 69 -0.56 -8.40 14.23
N ILE A 70 0.54 -8.95 14.75
CA ILE A 70 0.56 -10.30 15.33
C ILE A 70 -0.34 -10.38 16.57
N ARG A 71 -0.19 -9.43 17.49
CA ARG A 71 -0.97 -9.41 18.75
C ARG A 71 -2.46 -9.34 18.50
N PHE A 72 -2.91 -8.53 17.53
CA PHE A 72 -4.32 -8.40 17.15
C PHE A 72 -4.82 -9.45 16.14
N GLY A 73 -4.00 -10.43 15.78
CA GLY A 73 -4.37 -11.51 14.88
C GLY A 73 -4.63 -11.07 13.44
N LEU A 74 -4.06 -9.93 13.02
CA LEU A 74 -4.09 -9.48 11.62
C LEU A 74 -2.99 -10.11 10.77
N MET A 75 -1.99 -10.69 11.44
CA MET A 75 -0.86 -11.37 10.84
C MET A 75 -0.38 -12.45 11.80
N SER A 76 0.20 -13.52 11.31
CA SER A 76 0.82 -14.57 12.10
C SER A 76 2.34 -14.43 12.09
N ARG A 77 3.00 -14.96 13.13
CA ARG A 77 4.47 -14.99 13.19
C ARG A 77 5.06 -15.82 12.04
N GLN A 78 4.35 -16.87 11.63
CA GLN A 78 4.71 -17.72 10.50
C GLN A 78 4.66 -16.96 9.18
N GLU A 79 3.66 -16.10 8.95
CA GLU A 79 3.59 -15.25 7.75
C GLU A 79 4.76 -14.27 7.67
N VAL A 80 5.14 -13.65 8.81
CA VAL A 80 6.33 -12.78 8.85
C VAL A 80 7.59 -13.56 8.53
N TRP A 81 7.77 -14.73 9.14
CA TRP A 81 8.92 -15.59 8.89
C TRP A 81 9.01 -16.02 7.41
N HIS A 82 7.89 -16.50 6.86
CA HIS A 82 7.80 -16.88 5.45
C HIS A 82 8.11 -15.71 4.52
N TYR A 83 7.65 -14.50 4.83
CA TYR A 83 7.97 -13.30 4.06
C TYR A 83 9.48 -13.00 4.08
N MET A 84 10.13 -13.12 5.24
CA MET A 84 11.57 -12.88 5.39
C MET A 84 12.44 -13.93 4.68
N GLU A 85 12.02 -15.19 4.66
CA GLU A 85 12.71 -16.27 3.94
C GLU A 85 12.44 -16.27 2.43
N SER A 86 11.29 -15.74 2.02
CA SER A 86 10.96 -15.64 0.61
C SER A 86 11.88 -14.64 -0.07
N SER A 87 12.51 -15.06 -1.19
CA SER A 87 13.27 -14.12 -2.02
C SER A 87 12.32 -13.01 -2.48
N PRO A 88 12.66 -11.72 -2.31
CA PRO A 88 11.78 -10.64 -2.72
C PRO A 88 11.46 -10.80 -4.20
N VAL A 89 10.17 -10.87 -4.53
CA VAL A 89 9.70 -10.83 -5.91
C VAL A 89 10.06 -9.45 -6.45
N THR A 90 11.26 -9.36 -6.99
CA THR A 90 11.73 -8.17 -7.67
C THR A 90 11.04 -8.20 -9.01
N VAL A 91 9.96 -7.42 -9.15
CA VAL A 91 9.38 -7.16 -10.46
C VAL A 91 10.43 -6.40 -11.24
N ALA A 92 11.16 -7.10 -12.12
CA ALA A 92 12.05 -6.45 -13.06
C ALA A 92 11.21 -5.41 -13.81
N PRO A 93 11.67 -4.14 -13.92
CA PRO A 93 11.00 -3.18 -14.75
C PRO A 93 10.93 -3.78 -16.16
N VAL A 94 9.72 -3.97 -16.67
CA VAL A 94 9.53 -4.36 -18.06
C VAL A 94 10.03 -3.18 -18.88
N ASP A 95 11.21 -3.33 -19.50
CA ASP A 95 11.74 -2.35 -20.44
C ASP A 95 10.67 -2.09 -21.51
N THR A 96 9.99 -0.96 -21.39
CA THR A 96 8.91 -0.55 -22.32
C THR A 96 9.50 0.14 -23.56
N THR A 97 10.74 -0.18 -23.90
CA THR A 97 11.35 0.08 -25.21
C THR A 97 11.17 -1.19 -26.02
N THR A 98 10.05 -1.40 -26.71
CA THR A 98 9.81 -0.76 -28.01
C THR A 98 8.34 -0.94 -28.37
N ARG A 99 7.49 0.06 -28.09
CA ARG A 99 6.24 0.20 -28.85
C ARG A 99 6.62 0.73 -30.23
N VAL A 100 6.83 -0.16 -31.19
CA VAL A 100 6.97 0.20 -32.61
C VAL A 100 5.71 0.97 -32.99
N ARG A 101 5.82 2.29 -33.08
CA ARG A 101 4.83 3.12 -33.76
C ARG A 101 4.85 2.66 -35.23
N PRO A 102 3.71 2.28 -35.85
CA PRO A 102 3.70 2.00 -37.26
C PRO A 102 4.16 3.26 -38.00
N SER A 103 5.21 3.15 -38.82
CA SER A 103 5.72 4.28 -39.59
C SER A 103 4.63 4.74 -40.54
N VAL A 104 4.10 5.93 -40.30
CA VAL A 104 3.26 6.61 -41.30
C VAL A 104 4.14 6.86 -42.51
N HIS A 105 3.78 6.24 -43.64
CA HIS A 105 4.50 6.37 -44.90
C HIS A 105 4.74 7.84 -45.24
N ARG A 106 6.01 8.23 -45.36
CA ARG A 106 6.40 9.53 -45.91
C ARG A 106 6.02 9.54 -47.40
N PRO A 107 5.17 10.46 -47.88
CA PRO A 107 4.88 10.55 -49.31
C PRO A 107 6.14 10.96 -50.08
N LYS A 108 6.42 10.26 -51.19
CA LYS A 108 7.56 10.56 -52.08
C LYS A 108 7.37 11.94 -52.71
N ARG A 109 8.47 12.70 -52.82
CA ARG A 109 8.47 14.05 -53.39
C ARG A 109 8.26 13.98 -54.90
N LEU A 110 7.55 14.97 -55.47
CA LEU A 110 7.19 15.04 -56.89
C LEU A 110 8.41 14.94 -57.84
N SER A 111 9.58 15.37 -57.37
CA SER A 111 10.87 15.26 -58.08
C SER A 111 11.37 13.82 -58.28
N GLU A 112 10.79 12.85 -57.60
CA GLU A 112 11.13 11.42 -57.70
C GLU A 112 10.20 10.64 -58.64
N LEU A 113 9.24 11.33 -59.29
CA LEU A 113 8.33 10.72 -60.25
C LEU A 113 8.90 10.86 -61.67
N SER A 114 9.30 9.75 -62.28
CA SER A 114 9.72 9.71 -63.69
C SER A 114 8.51 9.52 -64.62
N PRO A 115 8.45 10.23 -65.76
CA PRO A 115 7.41 10.03 -66.76
C PRO A 115 7.40 8.59 -67.30
N ARG A 116 6.20 8.06 -67.55
CA ARG A 116 6.00 6.68 -68.02
C ARG A 116 6.50 6.56 -69.47
N PRO A 117 7.35 5.58 -69.80
CA PRO A 117 7.97 5.48 -71.12
C PRO A 117 7.01 5.14 -72.26
N ASP A 118 5.81 4.65 -71.95
CA ASP A 118 4.78 4.27 -72.93
C ASP A 118 3.82 5.42 -73.31
N ALA A 119 4.27 6.68 -73.23
CA ALA A 119 3.45 7.80 -73.70
C ALA A 119 3.59 7.93 -75.24
N PRO A 120 2.49 7.78 -76.02
CA PRO A 120 2.55 8.00 -77.46
C PRO A 120 2.80 9.49 -77.77
N PRO A 121 3.60 9.80 -78.81
CA PRO A 121 3.92 11.17 -79.19
C PRO A 121 2.70 11.92 -79.75
N LEU A 122 2.65 13.24 -79.52
CA LEU A 122 1.68 14.16 -80.13
C LEU A 122 2.03 14.47 -81.59
#